data_AF-A0A8J6A406-F1
#
_entry.id   AF-A0A8J6A406-F1
#
_cell.length_a   1.000
_cell.length_b   1.000
_cell.length_c   1.000
_cell.angle_alpha   90.00
_cell.angle_beta   90.00
_cell.angle_gamma   90.00
#
_symmetry.space_group_name_H-M   'P 1'
#
loop_
_entity.id
_entity.type
_entity.pdbx_description
1 polymer ?
#
loop_
_entity_poly.entity_id
_entity_poly.type
_entity_poly.pdbx_seq_one_letter_code
_entity_poly.pdbx_strand_id
1 'polypeptide(L)'
;MSLQWTAVATFLYAEVFAVLLLCIPFISPKRWQKIFKSRLVELVVTYGNTFFVVLIVILVLLVIDAVREIQKYDDVTEKVNLQNNPGAVEHFHMKLFRAQRNLYIAGFSLLLSFLLRRLVTLISQQATLLASNEAFKKQAESASEAAKKYMEENDQLKKEAADGGVRLDGRDAERKAEEENRSLKADLRRLKDELTVNRQKLEKAEHEALAMRKQSEGLTQEYDRLLEEHAKLQVGLCVPGRLLR
;
A
#
# COMPACT_ATOMS: atom_id res chain seq x y z
N MET A 1 -11.57 8.23 38.11
CA MET A 1 -10.62 8.23 36.99
C MET A 1 -10.84 9.52 36.20
N SER A 2 -9.80 10.18 35.71
CA SER A 2 -9.99 11.37 34.85
C SER A 2 -10.75 10.98 33.57
N LEU A 3 -11.53 11.91 33.01
CA LEU A 3 -12.30 11.73 31.76
C LEU A 3 -11.41 11.29 30.59
N GLN A 4 -10.14 11.70 30.60
CA GLN A 4 -9.13 11.31 29.60
C GLN A 4 -8.89 9.79 29.63
N TRP A 5 -8.62 9.22 30.81
CA TRP A 5 -8.30 7.80 30.95
C TRP A 5 -9.52 6.90 30.73
N THR A 6 -10.74 7.39 30.98
CA THR A 6 -11.97 6.68 30.60
C THR A 6 -12.17 6.65 29.08
N ALA A 7 -11.82 7.71 28.36
CA ALA A 7 -11.85 7.72 26.90
C ALA A 7 -10.85 6.73 26.31
N VAL A 8 -9.61 6.69 26.81
CA VAL A 8 -8.58 5.73 26.37
C VAL A 8 -9.00 4.29 26.68
N ALA A 9 -9.59 4.04 27.86
CA ALA A 9 -10.10 2.70 28.19
C ALA A 9 -11.26 2.28 27.27
N THR A 10 -12.17 3.20 26.94
CA THR A 10 -13.26 2.93 26.00
C THR A 10 -12.73 2.61 24.61
N PHE A 11 -11.71 3.35 24.16
CA PHE A 11 -11.03 3.08 22.91
C PHE A 11 -10.38 1.68 22.91
N LEU A 12 -9.64 1.32 23.97
CA LEU A 12 -9.06 -0.01 24.13
C LEU A 12 -10.11 -1.11 24.04
N TYR A 13 -11.26 -0.96 24.71
CA TYR A 13 -12.34 -1.95 24.63
C TYR A 13 -12.93 -2.08 23.22
N ALA A 14 -13.06 -0.97 22.50
CA ALA A 14 -13.51 -0.99 21.12
C ALA A 14 -12.49 -1.72 20.21
N GLU A 15 -11.18 -1.52 20.43
CA GLU A 15 -10.14 -2.23 19.71
C GLU A 15 -10.15 -3.74 19.98
N VAL A 16 -10.22 -4.13 21.25
CA VAL A 16 -10.32 -5.55 21.64
C VAL A 16 -11.56 -6.19 20.98
N PHE A 17 -12.71 -5.50 21.03
CA PHE A 17 -13.91 -5.97 20.37
C PHE A 17 -13.73 -6.11 18.85
N ALA A 18 -13.10 -5.14 18.20
CA ALA A 18 -12.83 -5.19 16.76
C ALA A 18 -11.86 -6.31 16.39
N VAL A 19 -10.80 -6.53 17.19
CA VAL A 19 -9.86 -7.65 16.98
C VAL A 19 -10.58 -8.99 17.16
N LEU A 20 -11.38 -9.16 18.21
CA LEU A 20 -12.17 -10.37 18.41
C LEU A 20 -13.13 -10.61 17.23
N LEU A 21 -13.82 -9.57 16.78
CA LEU A 21 -14.73 -9.65 15.64
C LEU A 21 -13.99 -10.03 14.35
N LEU A 22 -12.79 -9.48 14.12
CA LEU A 22 -11.96 -9.79 12.94
C LEU A 22 -11.33 -11.18 13.02
N CYS A 23 -11.00 -11.68 14.22
CA CYS A 23 -10.43 -13.00 14.44
C CYS A 23 -11.45 -14.14 14.37
N ILE A 24 -12.75 -13.84 14.40
CA ILE A 24 -13.79 -14.86 14.29
C ILE A 24 -13.74 -15.51 12.89
N PRO A 25 -13.49 -16.82 12.79
CA PRO A 25 -13.41 -17.54 11.51
C PRO A 25 -14.77 -17.68 10.80
N PHE A 26 -15.86 -17.20 11.41
CA PHE A 26 -17.23 -17.36 10.90
C PHE A 26 -17.54 -16.46 9.69
N ILE A 27 -16.78 -15.37 9.48
CA ILE A 27 -17.03 -14.43 8.39
C ILE A 27 -16.05 -14.71 7.25
N SER A 28 -16.55 -15.37 6.20
CA SER A 28 -15.79 -15.63 4.98
C SER A 28 -15.13 -14.34 4.43
N PRO A 29 -13.88 -14.42 3.92
CA PRO A 29 -13.20 -13.30 3.25
C PRO A 29 -14.04 -12.67 2.13
N LYS A 30 -14.94 -13.43 1.48
CA LYS A 30 -15.85 -12.92 0.46
C LYS A 30 -16.89 -11.93 1.00
N ARG A 31 -17.38 -12.15 2.24
CA ARG A 31 -18.32 -11.23 2.90
C ARG A 31 -17.61 -9.95 3.33
N TRP A 32 -16.41 -10.11 3.92
CA TRP A 32 -15.53 -9.00 4.21
C TRP A 32 -15.21 -8.19 2.95
N GLN A 33 -14.91 -8.82 1.82
CA GLN A 33 -14.64 -8.10 0.57
C GLN A 33 -15.81 -7.20 0.15
N LYS A 34 -17.05 -7.66 0.31
CA LYS A 34 -18.25 -6.88 -0.03
C LYS A 34 -18.43 -5.68 0.91
N ILE A 35 -18.11 -5.87 2.19
CA ILE A 35 -18.13 -4.80 3.20
C ILE A 35 -16.96 -3.84 2.98
N PHE A 36 -15.77 -4.33 2.66
CA PHE A 36 -14.56 -3.55 2.39
C PHE A 36 -14.63 -2.79 1.06
N LYS A 37 -15.38 -3.28 0.07
CA LYS A 37 -15.69 -2.54 -1.16
C LYS A 37 -16.80 -1.51 -1.01
N SER A 38 -17.41 -1.38 0.17
CA SER A 38 -18.43 -0.35 0.38
C SER A 38 -17.79 1.04 0.47
N ARG A 39 -18.52 2.05 0.01
CA ARG A 39 -18.10 3.48 0.07
C ARG A 39 -17.68 3.93 1.46
N LEU A 40 -18.24 3.33 2.52
CA LEU A 40 -17.89 3.62 3.90
C LEU A 40 -16.48 3.19 4.24
N VAL A 41 -16.07 2.00 3.79
CA VAL A 41 -14.71 1.51 4.03
C VAL A 41 -13.72 2.29 3.18
N GLU A 42 -14.04 2.60 1.93
CA GLU A 42 -13.15 3.39 1.07
C GLU A 42 -12.85 4.75 1.70
N LEU A 43 -13.87 5.42 2.26
CA LEU A 43 -13.71 6.67 3.00
C LEU A 43 -12.91 6.47 4.30
N VAL A 44 -13.15 5.39 5.03
CA VAL A 44 -12.36 5.01 6.21
C VAL A 44 -10.91 4.68 5.84
N VAL A 45 -10.61 4.13 4.67
CA VAL A 45 -9.24 3.83 4.24
C VAL A 45 -8.51 5.11 3.84
N THR A 46 -9.17 6.00 3.10
CA THR A 46 -8.59 7.29 2.66
C THR A 46 -8.29 8.21 3.84
N TYR A 47 -9.24 8.39 4.77
CA TYR A 47 -9.05 9.25 5.95
C TYR A 47 -8.42 8.50 7.14
N GLY A 48 -8.49 7.18 7.15
CA GLY A 48 -8.02 6.35 8.26
C GLY A 48 -6.52 6.36 8.42
N ASN A 49 -5.74 6.54 7.35
CA ASN A 49 -4.28 6.63 7.52
C ASN A 49 -3.87 7.88 8.31
N THR A 50 -4.44 9.04 7.96
CA THR A 50 -4.19 10.29 8.69
C THR A 50 -4.74 10.23 10.11
N PHE A 51 -5.98 9.76 10.29
CA PHE A 51 -6.58 9.57 11.60
C PHE A 51 -5.76 8.63 12.48
N PHE A 52 -5.30 7.50 11.93
CA PHE A 52 -4.47 6.53 12.65
C PHE A 52 -3.12 7.13 13.09
N VAL A 53 -2.45 7.89 12.22
CA VAL A 53 -1.19 8.56 12.59
C VAL A 53 -1.40 9.55 13.73
N VAL A 54 -2.44 10.39 13.64
CA VAL A 54 -2.78 11.35 14.71
C VAL A 54 -3.09 10.61 16.02
N LEU A 55 -3.88 9.53 15.95
CA LEU A 55 -4.23 8.72 17.10
C LEU A 55 -2.99 8.08 17.76
N ILE A 56 -2.06 7.54 16.96
CA ILE A 56 -0.80 6.99 17.46
C ILE A 56 0.03 8.07 18.16
N VAL A 57 0.13 9.27 17.59
CA VAL A 57 0.85 10.39 18.23
C VAL A 57 0.22 10.71 19.60
N ILE A 58 -1.10 10.78 19.68
CA ILE A 58 -1.82 11.03 20.95
C ILE A 58 -1.54 9.91 21.96
N LEU A 59 -1.60 8.64 21.54
CA LEU A 59 -1.32 7.50 22.42
C LEU A 59 0.14 7.49 22.90
N VAL A 60 1.10 7.81 22.04
CA VAL A 60 2.51 7.92 22.42
C VAL A 60 2.71 9.03 23.44
N LEU A 61 2.08 10.20 23.25
CA LEU A 61 2.14 11.29 24.22
C LEU A 61 1.54 10.88 25.58
N LEU A 62 0.43 10.14 25.59
CA LEU A 62 -0.19 9.62 26.82
C LEU A 62 0.69 8.56 27.51
N VAL A 63 1.38 7.71 26.75
CA VAL A 63 2.35 6.75 27.30
C VAL A 63 3.51 7.51 27.94
N ILE A 64 4.06 8.52 27.27
CA ILE A 64 5.13 9.36 27.83
C ILE A 64 4.66 10.09 29.08
N ASP A 65 3.43 10.63 29.09
CA ASP A 65 2.83 11.29 30.25
C ASP A 65 2.70 10.32 31.43
N ALA A 66 2.19 9.10 31.20
CA ALA A 66 2.09 8.08 32.23
C ALA A 66 3.47 7.62 32.75
N VAL A 67 4.49 7.47 31.88
CA VAL A 67 5.86 7.14 32.30
C VAL A 67 6.46 8.27 33.14
N ARG A 68 6.30 9.52 32.71
CA ARG A 68 6.75 10.69 33.48
C ARG A 68 6.04 10.78 34.82
N GLU A 69 4.74 10.48 34.86
CA GLU A 69 3.96 10.47 36.08
C GLU A 69 4.46 9.38 37.06
N ILE A 70 4.76 8.17 36.57
CA ILE A 70 5.37 7.10 37.36
C ILE A 70 6.75 7.53 37.90
N GLN A 71 7.65 7.99 37.03
CA GLN A 71 9.01 8.41 37.43
C GLN A 71 8.98 9.57 38.43
N LYS A 72 8.08 10.54 38.25
CA LYS A 72 7.91 11.67 39.17
C LYS A 72 7.46 11.22 40.56
N TYR A 73 6.52 10.27 40.64
CA TYR A 73 6.06 9.78 41.94
C TYR A 73 7.06 8.81 42.58
N ASP A 74 7.86 8.10 41.81
CA ASP A 74 8.93 7.22 42.30
C ASP A 74 10.10 8.02 42.89
N ASP A 75 10.59 9.03 42.17
CA ASP A 75 11.70 9.90 42.60
C ASP A 75 11.34 10.77 43.83
N VAL A 76 10.07 11.15 43.97
CA VAL A 76 9.56 11.85 45.18
C VAL A 76 9.39 10.90 46.37
N THR A 77 9.06 9.63 46.11
CA THR A 77 8.94 8.58 47.14
C THR A 77 10.33 8.23 47.72
N GLU A 78 11.38 8.27 46.91
CA GLU A 78 12.76 8.01 47.33
C GLU A 78 13.40 9.20 48.05
N LYS A 79 13.19 10.43 47.56
CA LYS A 79 13.83 11.65 48.09
C LYS A 79 13.19 12.20 49.37
N VAL A 80 11.89 11.99 49.56
CA VAL A 80 11.20 12.39 50.78
C VAL A 80 11.19 11.18 51.69
N ASN A 81 11.89 11.24 52.82
CA ASN A 81 11.90 10.20 53.85
C ASN A 81 10.47 9.92 54.36
N LEU A 82 9.76 9.04 53.65
CA LEU A 82 8.39 8.59 53.91
C LEU A 82 8.24 7.84 55.25
N GLN A 83 9.36 7.48 55.85
CA GLN A 83 9.46 6.85 57.17
C GLN A 83 8.93 7.74 58.31
N ASN A 84 8.86 9.07 58.10
CA ASN A 84 8.46 10.02 59.14
C ASN A 84 6.97 10.43 59.10
N ASN A 85 6.19 9.99 58.11
CA ASN A 85 4.76 10.35 58.01
C ASN A 85 3.92 9.28 57.28
N PRO A 86 3.42 8.23 57.98
CA PRO A 86 2.81 7.05 57.37
C PRO A 86 1.57 7.34 56.50
N GLY A 87 0.79 8.38 56.81
CA GLY A 87 -0.39 8.75 56.01
C GLY A 87 -0.08 9.33 54.63
N ALA A 88 1.13 9.86 54.41
CA ALA A 88 1.55 10.34 53.09
C ALA A 88 1.93 9.17 52.16
N VAL A 89 2.52 8.12 52.72
CA VAL A 89 2.98 6.91 52.00
C VAL A 89 1.82 6.23 51.26
N GLU A 90 0.70 6.04 51.94
CA GLU A 90 -0.50 5.42 51.35
C GLU A 90 -1.05 6.24 50.20
N HIS A 91 -1.01 7.58 50.32
CA HIS A 91 -1.50 8.49 49.30
C HIS A 91 -0.58 8.55 48.05
N PHE A 92 0.72 8.30 48.22
CA PHE A 92 1.68 8.18 47.11
C PHE A 92 1.56 6.83 46.40
N HIS A 93 1.53 5.72 47.14
CA HIS A 93 1.30 4.39 46.56
C HIS A 93 0.00 4.33 45.76
N MET A 94 -1.08 4.93 46.26
CA MET A 94 -2.36 4.98 45.54
C MET A 94 -2.29 5.75 44.21
N LYS A 95 -1.43 6.77 44.09
CA LYS A 95 -1.20 7.49 42.83
C LYS A 95 -0.26 6.73 41.89
N LEU A 96 0.75 6.05 42.42
CA LEU A 96 1.67 5.22 41.63
C LEU A 96 0.91 4.06 40.95
N PHE A 97 0.05 3.35 41.68
CA PHE A 97 -0.79 2.29 41.10
C PHE A 97 -1.76 2.81 40.03
N ARG A 98 -2.23 4.06 40.18
CA ARG A 98 -3.08 4.71 39.18
C ARG A 98 -2.29 4.99 37.89
N ALA A 99 -1.08 5.53 38.01
CA ALA A 99 -0.22 5.83 36.87
C ALA A 99 0.24 4.54 36.15
N GLN A 100 0.56 3.49 36.91
CA GLN A 100 0.91 2.18 36.37
C GLN A 100 -0.25 1.54 35.58
N ARG A 101 -1.49 1.59 36.10
CA ARG A 101 -2.68 1.11 35.37
C ARG A 101 -2.91 1.89 34.07
N ASN A 102 -2.77 3.22 34.15
CA ASN A 102 -2.94 4.12 33.01
C ASN A 102 -1.90 3.85 31.91
N LEU A 103 -0.65 3.58 32.30
CA LEU A 103 0.40 3.16 31.39
C LEU A 103 0.03 1.87 30.66
N TYR A 104 -0.47 0.85 31.37
CA TYR A 104 -0.90 -0.40 30.73
C TYR A 104 -2.04 -0.17 29.75
N ILE A 105 -3.05 0.62 30.12
CA ILE A 105 -4.20 0.90 29.23
C ILE A 105 -3.72 1.59 27.94
N ALA A 106 -2.89 2.64 28.06
CA ALA A 106 -2.36 3.34 26.90
C ALA A 106 -1.44 2.45 26.04
N GLY A 107 -0.52 1.72 26.68
CA GLY A 107 0.41 0.81 26.02
C GLY A 107 -0.27 -0.35 25.30
N PHE A 108 -1.27 -0.98 25.92
CA PHE A 108 -2.07 -2.02 25.28
C PHE A 108 -2.88 -1.46 24.11
N SER A 109 -3.45 -0.25 24.23
CA SER A 109 -4.20 0.34 23.11
C SER A 109 -3.28 0.66 21.93
N LEU A 110 -2.07 1.15 22.21
CA LEU A 110 -1.08 1.41 21.17
C LEU A 110 -0.70 0.11 20.45
N LEU A 111 -0.43 -0.96 21.18
CA LEU A 111 -0.10 -2.26 20.61
C LEU A 111 -1.27 -2.82 19.78
N LEU A 112 -2.50 -2.75 20.31
CA LEU A 112 -3.69 -3.24 19.61
C LEU A 112 -4.01 -2.41 18.37
N SER A 113 -3.82 -1.09 18.40
CA SER A 113 -3.91 -0.21 17.23
C SER A 113 -3.04 -0.73 16.07
N PHE A 114 -1.78 -1.07 16.35
CA PHE A 114 -0.87 -1.64 15.34
C PHE A 114 -1.33 -3.01 14.84
N LEU A 115 -1.73 -3.91 15.74
CA LEU A 115 -2.24 -5.23 15.38
C LEU A 115 -3.49 -5.14 14.52
N LEU A 116 -4.44 -4.28 14.89
CA LEU A 116 -5.69 -4.08 14.16
C LEU A 116 -5.41 -3.54 12.75
N ARG A 117 -4.54 -2.54 12.61
CA ARG A 117 -4.11 -2.02 11.29
C ARG A 117 -3.50 -3.12 10.42
N ARG A 118 -2.62 -3.95 11.00
CA ARG A 118 -2.00 -5.08 10.31
C ARG A 118 -3.04 -6.12 9.88
N LEU A 119 -3.95 -6.51 10.76
CA LEU A 119 -5.01 -7.48 10.48
C LEU A 119 -5.95 -7.00 9.37
N VAL A 120 -6.45 -5.76 9.45
CA VAL A 120 -7.33 -5.19 8.42
C VAL A 120 -6.66 -5.16 7.05
N THR A 121 -5.37 -4.80 7.01
CA THR A 121 -4.59 -4.78 5.76
C THR A 121 -4.43 -6.19 5.18
N LEU A 122 -4.06 -7.16 6.02
CA LEU A 122 -3.90 -8.56 5.59
C LEU A 122 -5.21 -9.16 5.09
N ILE A 123 -6.33 -8.93 5.79
CA ILE A 123 -7.65 -9.41 5.38
C ILE A 123 -8.06 -8.77 4.04
N SER A 124 -7.80 -7.48 3.86
CA SER A 124 -8.10 -6.77 2.60
C SER A 124 -7.27 -7.32 1.43
N GLN A 125 -5.99 -7.61 1.65
CA GLN A 125 -5.11 -8.25 0.66
C GLN A 125 -5.59 -9.67 0.34
N GLN A 126 -5.90 -10.47 1.35
CA GLN A 126 -6.38 -11.84 1.20
C GLN A 126 -7.72 -11.89 0.44
N ALA A 127 -8.64 -10.99 0.75
CA ALA A 127 -9.92 -10.85 0.05
C ALA A 127 -9.74 -10.49 -1.43
N THR A 128 -8.82 -9.57 -1.73
CA THR A 128 -8.49 -9.17 -3.11
C THR A 128 -7.86 -10.33 -3.89
N LEU A 129 -6.91 -11.03 -3.27
CA LEU A 129 -6.24 -12.20 -3.87
C LEU A 129 -7.21 -13.35 -4.12
N LEU A 130 -8.15 -13.62 -3.21
CA LEU A 130 -9.18 -14.64 -3.41
C LEU A 130 -10.10 -14.31 -4.58
N ALA A 131 -10.49 -13.03 -4.71
CA ALA A 131 -11.33 -12.59 -5.82
C ALA A 131 -10.62 -12.65 -7.16
N SER A 132 -9.34 -12.28 -7.22
CA SER A 132 -8.55 -12.42 -8.45
C SER A 132 -8.35 -13.89 -8.80
N ASN A 133 -8.10 -14.77 -7.83
CA ASN A 133 -7.98 -16.21 -8.08
C ASN A 133 -9.27 -16.81 -8.64
N GLU A 134 -10.42 -16.43 -8.09
CA GLU A 134 -11.73 -16.87 -8.60
C GLU A 134 -11.98 -16.37 -10.04
N ALA A 135 -11.61 -15.12 -10.33
CA ALA A 135 -11.69 -14.57 -11.69
C ALA A 135 -10.74 -15.29 -12.66
N PHE A 136 -9.49 -15.55 -12.27
CA PHE A 136 -8.52 -16.29 -13.08
C PHE A 136 -8.96 -17.72 -13.32
N LYS A 137 -9.52 -18.39 -12.30
CA LYS A 137 -10.05 -19.75 -12.45
C LYS A 137 -11.18 -19.79 -13.47
N LYS A 138 -12.13 -18.84 -13.40
CA LYS A 138 -13.21 -18.72 -14.39
C LYS A 138 -12.70 -18.40 -15.79
N GLN A 139 -11.70 -17.53 -15.91
CA GLN A 139 -11.08 -17.23 -17.20
C GLN A 139 -10.36 -18.44 -17.79
N ALA A 140 -9.64 -19.22 -16.97
CA ALA A 140 -8.97 -20.44 -17.41
C ALA A 140 -9.98 -21.53 -17.82
N GLU A 141 -11.08 -21.70 -17.07
CA GLU A 141 -12.17 -22.62 -17.41
C GLU A 141 -12.85 -22.22 -18.73
N SER A 142 -13.19 -20.94 -18.90
CA SER A 142 -13.80 -20.43 -20.14
C SER A 142 -12.89 -20.55 -21.35
N ALA A 143 -11.59 -20.24 -21.21
CA ALA A 143 -10.62 -20.41 -22.28
C ALA A 143 -10.42 -21.89 -22.64
N SER A 144 -10.41 -22.78 -21.64
CA SER A 144 -10.32 -24.23 -21.85
C SER A 144 -11.56 -24.79 -22.55
N GLU A 145 -12.75 -24.30 -22.19
CA GLU A 145 -14.01 -24.69 -22.85
C GLU A 145 -14.05 -24.19 -24.30
N ALA A 146 -13.65 -22.94 -24.55
CA ALA A 146 -13.53 -22.41 -25.91
C ALA A 146 -12.52 -23.21 -26.74
N ALA A 147 -11.35 -23.53 -26.18
CA ALA A 147 -10.36 -24.36 -26.85
C ALA A 147 -10.91 -25.76 -27.19
N LYS A 148 -11.64 -26.40 -26.26
CA LYS A 148 -12.30 -27.69 -26.53
C LYS A 148 -13.32 -27.59 -27.67
N LYS A 149 -14.17 -26.55 -27.66
CA LYS A 149 -15.13 -26.31 -28.75
C LYS A 149 -14.42 -26.15 -30.10
N TYR A 150 -13.36 -25.35 -30.16
CA TYR A 150 -12.58 -25.21 -31.40
C TYR A 150 -11.90 -26.50 -31.85
N MET A 151 -11.46 -27.35 -30.92
CA MET A 151 -10.89 -28.67 -31.25
C MET A 151 -11.98 -29.63 -31.77
N GLU A 152 -13.15 -29.67 -31.13
CA GLU A 152 -14.29 -30.48 -31.56
C GLU A 152 -14.83 -30.04 -32.92
N GLU A 153 -14.98 -28.74 -33.15
CA GLU A 153 -15.36 -28.17 -34.46
C GLU A 153 -14.32 -28.51 -35.53
N ASN A 154 -13.01 -28.41 -35.22
CA ASN A 154 -11.96 -28.82 -36.16
C ASN A 154 -12.04 -30.32 -36.50
N ASP A 155 -12.29 -31.16 -35.51
CA ASP A 155 -12.39 -32.61 -35.73
C ASP A 155 -13.67 -32.98 -36.48
N GLN A 156 -14.78 -32.27 -36.27
CA GLN A 156 -16.00 -32.40 -37.07
C GLN A 156 -15.78 -31.97 -38.51
N LEU A 157 -15.19 -30.79 -38.75
CA LEU A 157 -14.87 -30.32 -40.09
C LEU A 157 -13.93 -31.27 -40.84
N LYS A 158 -12.94 -31.86 -40.15
CA LYS A 158 -12.07 -32.89 -40.74
C LYS A 158 -12.82 -34.18 -41.07
N LYS A 159 -13.75 -34.61 -40.24
CA LYS A 159 -14.59 -35.78 -40.51
C LYS A 159 -15.57 -35.53 -41.66
N GLU A 160 -16.21 -34.37 -41.70
CA GLU A 160 -17.08 -33.96 -42.81
C GLU A 160 -16.29 -33.84 -44.13
N ALA A 161 -15.05 -33.35 -44.08
CA ALA A 161 -14.15 -33.35 -45.24
C ALA A 161 -13.69 -34.76 -45.66
N ALA A 162 -13.66 -35.73 -44.75
CA ALA A 162 -13.28 -37.11 -45.03
C ALA A 162 -14.46 -37.98 -45.51
N ASP A 163 -15.66 -37.76 -44.98
CA ASP A 163 -16.90 -38.51 -45.29
C ASP A 163 -17.64 -37.93 -46.50
N GLY A 164 -17.52 -36.62 -46.72
CA GLY A 164 -17.89 -35.93 -47.95
C GLY A 164 -16.88 -36.24 -49.05
N GLY A 165 -17.00 -37.42 -49.66
CA GLY A 165 -16.20 -37.83 -50.82
C GLY A 165 -16.41 -36.93 -52.04
N VAL A 166 -15.83 -35.73 -52.04
CA VAL A 166 -15.75 -34.84 -53.20
C VAL A 166 -14.39 -35.02 -53.85
N ARG A 167 -14.31 -36.05 -54.70
CA ARG A 167 -13.41 -36.00 -55.84
C ARG A 167 -13.88 -34.84 -56.73
N LEU A 168 -13.34 -33.63 -56.52
CA LEU A 168 -13.01 -32.62 -57.55
C LEU A 168 -12.69 -31.18 -57.05
N ASP A 169 -12.65 -30.85 -55.76
CA ASP A 169 -12.35 -29.46 -55.31
C ASP A 169 -11.17 -29.30 -54.32
N GLY A 170 -10.50 -30.41 -53.96
CA GLY A 170 -9.41 -30.41 -52.98
C GLY A 170 -8.21 -29.55 -53.37
N ARG A 171 -7.94 -29.36 -54.66
CA ARG A 171 -6.77 -28.61 -55.13
C ARG A 171 -6.95 -27.08 -55.07
N ASP A 172 -8.18 -26.60 -55.03
CA ASP A 172 -8.48 -25.16 -54.98
C ASP A 172 -8.72 -24.70 -53.54
N ALA A 173 -9.29 -25.55 -52.68
CA ALA A 173 -9.37 -25.32 -51.23
C ALA A 173 -7.99 -25.39 -50.54
N GLU A 174 -7.15 -26.37 -50.91
CA GLU A 174 -5.78 -26.50 -50.37
C GLU A 174 -4.87 -25.37 -50.86
N ARG A 175 -5.05 -24.90 -52.11
CA ARG A 175 -4.37 -23.69 -52.62
C ARG A 175 -4.81 -22.41 -51.92
N LYS A 176 -6.11 -22.22 -51.67
CA LYS A 176 -6.61 -21.07 -50.89
C LYS A 176 -6.10 -21.10 -49.45
N ALA A 177 -6.11 -22.26 -48.80
CA ALA A 177 -5.58 -22.42 -47.44
C ALA A 177 -4.05 -22.19 -47.37
N GLU A 178 -3.31 -22.57 -48.40
CA GLU A 178 -1.88 -22.26 -48.53
C GLU A 178 -1.61 -20.78 -48.82
N GLU A 179 -2.45 -20.13 -49.62
CA GLU A 179 -2.38 -18.68 -49.89
C GLU A 179 -2.72 -17.87 -48.64
N GLU A 180 -3.76 -18.24 -47.90
CA GLU A 180 -4.10 -17.65 -46.61
C GLU A 180 -2.98 -17.86 -45.59
N ASN A 181 -2.42 -19.06 -45.48
CA ASN A 181 -1.25 -19.30 -44.61
C ASN A 181 -0.02 -18.50 -45.02
N ARG A 182 0.20 -18.29 -46.32
CA ARG A 182 1.29 -17.42 -46.81
C ARG A 182 1.03 -15.96 -46.48
N SER A 183 -0.21 -15.49 -46.63
CA SER A 183 -0.61 -14.12 -46.28
C SER A 183 -0.47 -13.87 -44.77
N LEU A 184 -0.97 -14.77 -43.93
CA LEU A 184 -0.86 -14.69 -42.47
C LEU A 184 0.60 -14.73 -42.00
N LYS A 185 1.46 -15.54 -42.65
CA LYS A 185 2.90 -15.54 -42.38
C LYS A 185 3.58 -14.24 -42.80
N ALA A 186 3.14 -13.62 -43.89
CA ALA A 186 3.65 -12.32 -44.32
C ALA A 186 3.22 -11.21 -43.35
N ASP A 187 1.97 -11.21 -42.90
CA ASP A 187 1.46 -10.25 -41.91
C ASP A 187 2.14 -10.42 -40.55
N LEU A 188 2.36 -11.66 -40.10
CA LEU A 188 3.13 -11.92 -38.88
C LEU A 188 4.57 -11.40 -38.95
N ARG A 189 5.22 -11.51 -40.12
CA ARG A 189 6.56 -10.93 -40.33
C ARG A 189 6.50 -9.41 -40.29
N ARG A 190 5.55 -8.81 -40.99
CA ARG A 190 5.35 -7.36 -41.01
C ARG A 190 5.07 -6.80 -39.61
N LEU A 191 4.16 -7.41 -38.86
CA LEU A 191 3.86 -7.01 -37.48
C LEU A 191 5.09 -7.15 -36.57
N LYS A 192 5.89 -8.20 -36.77
CA LYS A 192 7.13 -8.40 -36.02
C LYS A 192 8.16 -7.31 -36.33
N ASP A 193 8.30 -6.94 -37.60
CA ASP A 193 9.19 -5.86 -38.03
C ASP A 193 8.71 -4.50 -37.49
N GLU A 194 7.41 -4.21 -37.58
CA GLU A 194 6.81 -3.00 -36.99
C GLU A 194 7.02 -2.93 -35.47
N LEU A 195 6.90 -4.07 -34.77
CA LEU A 195 7.15 -4.16 -33.33
C LEU A 195 8.62 -3.89 -32.99
N THR A 196 9.57 -4.44 -33.75
CA THR A 196 11.01 -4.16 -33.53
C THR A 196 11.36 -2.70 -33.80
N VAL A 197 10.82 -2.10 -34.86
CA VAL A 197 11.00 -0.68 -35.15
C VAL A 197 10.41 0.20 -34.05
N ASN A 198 9.20 -0.11 -33.58
CA ASN A 198 8.58 0.65 -32.49
C ASN A 198 9.33 0.49 -31.17
N ARG A 199 9.85 -0.71 -30.87
CA ARG A 199 10.68 -0.95 -29.69
C ARG A 199 11.96 -0.12 -29.74
N GLN A 200 12.64 -0.06 -30.89
CA GLN A 200 13.82 0.79 -31.07
C GLN A 200 13.50 2.28 -30.93
N LYS A 201 12.34 2.74 -31.45
CA LYS A 201 11.89 4.14 -31.26
C LYS A 201 11.62 4.46 -29.79
N LEU A 202 11.00 3.54 -29.06
CA LEU A 202 10.74 3.70 -27.63
C LEU A 202 12.05 3.79 -26.84
N GLU A 203 12.99 2.88 -27.09
CA GLU A 203 14.31 2.88 -26.41
C GLU A 203 15.09 4.18 -26.71
N LYS A 204 15.03 4.70 -27.94
CA LYS A 204 15.62 6.01 -28.28
C LYS A 204 14.95 7.16 -27.54
N ALA A 205 13.61 7.19 -27.51
CA ALA A 205 12.86 8.21 -26.81
C ALA A 205 13.12 8.19 -25.29
N GLU A 206 13.24 7.00 -24.69
CA GLU A 206 13.63 6.85 -23.28
C GLU A 206 15.05 7.38 -23.02
N HIS A 207 16.00 7.06 -23.90
CA HIS A 207 17.37 7.58 -23.80
C HIS A 207 17.43 9.11 -23.92
N GLU A 208 16.67 9.69 -24.85
CA GLU A 208 16.55 11.14 -25.02
C GLU A 208 15.90 11.81 -23.80
N ALA A 209 14.84 11.20 -23.24
CA ALA A 209 14.20 11.69 -22.02
C ALA A 209 15.14 11.65 -20.81
N LEU A 210 15.92 10.58 -20.65
CA LEU A 210 16.94 10.46 -19.61
C LEU A 210 18.07 11.48 -19.79
N ALA A 211 18.50 11.72 -21.03
CA ALA A 211 19.50 12.73 -21.34
C ALA A 211 18.99 14.15 -21.02
N MET A 212 17.77 14.49 -21.44
CA MET A 212 17.13 15.77 -21.12
C MET A 212 16.98 15.96 -19.61
N ARG A 213 16.60 14.91 -18.88
CA ARG A 213 16.50 14.97 -17.42
C ARG A 213 17.84 15.29 -16.77
N LYS A 214 18.92 14.58 -17.14
CA LYS A 214 20.28 14.88 -16.64
C LYS A 214 20.75 16.29 -16.98
N GLN A 215 20.44 16.76 -18.20
CA GLN A 215 20.74 18.14 -18.61
C GLN A 215 19.98 19.17 -17.76
N SER A 216 18.69 18.92 -17.48
CA SER A 216 17.89 19.81 -16.63
C SER A 216 18.37 19.86 -15.19
N GLU A 217 18.81 18.71 -14.64
CA GLU A 217 19.41 18.62 -13.31
C GLU A 217 20.73 19.42 -13.24
N GLY A 218 21.59 19.29 -14.26
CA GLY A 218 22.82 20.08 -14.36
C GLY A 218 22.57 21.59 -14.51
N LEU A 219 21.57 21.98 -15.32
CA LEU A 219 21.20 23.39 -15.48
C LEU A 219 20.68 23.99 -14.17
N THR A 220 19.91 23.22 -13.40
CA THR A 220 19.39 23.65 -12.09
C THR A 220 20.53 23.88 -11.11
N GLN A 221 21.53 22.99 -11.07
CA GLN A 221 22.71 23.16 -10.21
C GLN A 221 23.53 24.40 -10.55
N GLU A 222 23.78 24.66 -11.84
CA GLU A 222 24.48 25.88 -12.26
C GLU A 222 23.66 27.14 -11.97
N TYR A 223 22.33 27.06 -12.06
CA TYR A 223 21.45 28.16 -11.68
C TYR A 223 21.53 28.46 -10.18
N ASP A 224 21.46 27.44 -9.32
CA ASP A 224 21.61 27.59 -7.87
C ASP A 224 22.99 28.17 -7.50
N ARG A 225 24.05 27.68 -8.15
CA ARG A 225 25.41 28.21 -7.97
C ARG A 225 25.50 29.69 -8.36
N LEU A 226 24.89 30.09 -9.48
CA LEU A 226 24.85 31.49 -9.91
C LEU A 226 24.12 32.36 -8.88
N LEU A 227 23.01 31.87 -8.32
CA LEU A 227 22.26 32.58 -7.28
C LEU A 227 23.09 32.77 -6.00
N GLU A 228 23.83 31.74 -5.59
CA GLU A 228 24.75 31.84 -4.45
C GLU A 228 25.86 32.87 -4.68
N GLU A 229 26.50 32.86 -5.86
CA GLU A 229 27.51 33.86 -6.23
C GLU A 229 26.92 35.27 -6.27
N HIS A 230 25.71 35.43 -6.82
CA HIS A 230 25.00 36.71 -6.81
C HIS A 230 24.70 37.20 -5.39
N ALA A 231 24.29 36.31 -4.49
CA ALA A 231 24.03 36.63 -3.08
C ALA A 231 25.32 37.05 -2.35
N LYS A 232 26.43 36.33 -2.55
CA LYS A 232 27.75 36.69 -1.98
C LYS A 232 28.20 38.06 -2.45
N LEU A 233 28.07 38.36 -3.75
CA LEU A 233 28.42 39.66 -4.31
C LEU A 233 27.53 40.79 -3.77
N GLN A 234 26.22 40.56 -3.64
CA GLN A 234 25.31 41.54 -3.03
C GLN A 234 25.65 41.85 -1.58
N VAL A 235 25.98 40.83 -0.78
CA VAL A 235 26.44 41.03 0.61
C VAL A 235 27.77 41.80 0.63
N GLY A 236 28.71 41.47 -0.26
CA GLY A 236 29.99 42.19 -0.38
C GLY A 236 29.84 43.66 -0.77
N LEU A 237 28.90 43.99 -1.66
CA LEU A 237 28.54 45.36 -2.05
C LEU A 237 27.76 46.11 -0.94
N CYS A 238 27.01 45.38 -0.11
CA CYS A 238 26.20 45.94 0.98
C CYS A 238 26.99 46.17 2.28
N VAL A 239 28.30 45.89 2.32
CA VAL A 239 29.20 46.31 3.42
C VAL A 239 29.82 47.66 3.04
N PRO A 240 29.33 48.81 3.54
CA PRO A 240 29.97 50.09 3.30
C PRO A 240 31.13 50.26 4.28
N GLY A 241 32.32 50.55 3.73
CA GLY A 241 33.37 51.25 4.45
C GLY A 241 34.26 50.37 5.32
N ARG A 242 35.21 49.67 4.70
CA ARG A 242 36.51 49.44 5.33
C ARG A 242 37.59 49.78 4.32
N LEU A 243 37.96 51.06 4.28
CA LEU A 243 39.27 51.61 3.94
C LEU A 243 39.17 53.14 3.83
N LEU A 244 39.53 53.82 4.90
CA LEU A 244 40.30 55.08 4.87
C LEU A 244 41.11 55.08 6.17
N ARG A 245 42.37 54.67 6.05
CA ARG A 245 43.46 54.97 6.99
C ARG A 245 44.30 56.06 6.36
#